data_AF-A0A847F4R0-F1
#
_entry.id   AF-A0A847F4R0-F1
#
_cell.length_a   1.000
_cell.length_b   1.000
_cell.length_c   1.000
_cell.angle_alpha   90.00
_cell.angle_beta   90.00
_cell.angle_gamma   90.00
#
_symmetry.space_group_name_H-M   'P 1'
#
loop_
_entity.id
_entity.type
_entity.pdbx_description
1 polymer ?
#
loop_
_entity_poly.entity_id
_entity_poly.type
_entity_poly.pdbx_seq_one_letter_code
_entity_poly.pdbx_strand_id
1 'polypeptide(L)'
;MNLSPLTAVSPVDGRYAARVEPLRPIFSEYGLIRARVLVEVRWLESLADEPKIAEVPAFSEEARRSLRRIAEEFSVVDAERVKAIERTTNHDVKAVEYFLKEKVAGQPELEAVTEFIHFACTSED
;
A
#
# COMPACT_ATOMS: atom_id res chain seq x y z
N MET A 1 -29.72 -2.86 -3.09
CA MET A 1 -29.55 -3.35 -1.70
C MET A 1 -28.10 -3.12 -1.31
N ASN A 2 -27.83 -2.65 -0.09
CA ASN A 2 -26.45 -2.48 0.39
C ASN A 2 -25.93 -3.80 0.99
N LEU A 3 -24.60 -3.96 1.03
CA LEU A 3 -23.96 -5.11 1.67
C LEU A 3 -24.22 -5.07 3.18
N SER A 4 -24.66 -6.21 3.74
CA SER A 4 -24.89 -6.45 5.15
C SER A 4 -24.74 -7.95 5.41
N PRO A 5 -24.65 -8.41 6.68
CA PRO A 5 -24.60 -9.85 6.94
C PRO A 5 -25.79 -10.66 6.41
N LEU A 6 -26.96 -10.02 6.22
CA LEU A 6 -28.18 -10.65 5.69
C LEU A 6 -28.25 -10.64 4.16
N THR A 7 -27.57 -9.71 3.50
CA THR A 7 -27.58 -9.55 2.03
C THR A 7 -26.29 -10.05 1.36
N ALA A 8 -25.29 -10.45 2.15
CA ALA A 8 -24.06 -11.06 1.66
C ALA A 8 -24.35 -12.38 0.92
N VAL A 9 -23.80 -12.52 -0.29
CA VAL A 9 -23.93 -13.76 -1.09
C VAL A 9 -23.21 -14.93 -0.43
N SER A 10 -22.00 -14.68 0.07
CA SER A 10 -21.23 -15.68 0.80
C SER A 10 -21.57 -15.66 2.29
N PRO A 11 -21.81 -16.82 2.93
CA PRO A 11 -22.04 -16.88 4.37
C PRO A 11 -20.78 -16.56 5.18
N VAL A 12 -19.58 -16.60 4.57
CA VAL A 12 -18.32 -16.20 5.20
C VAL A 12 -18.38 -14.73 5.64
N ASP A 13 -18.91 -13.85 4.79
CA ASP A 13 -19.11 -12.43 5.09
C ASP A 13 -20.49 -12.12 5.70
N GLY A 14 -21.37 -13.12 5.79
CA GLY A 14 -22.71 -13.03 6.36
C GLY A 14 -22.84 -13.76 7.68
N ARG A 15 -23.49 -14.93 7.63
CA ARG A 15 -23.81 -15.78 8.80
C ARG A 15 -22.61 -16.04 9.73
N TYR A 16 -21.41 -16.15 9.17
CA TYR A 16 -20.19 -16.50 9.90
C TYR A 16 -19.22 -15.33 10.04
N ALA A 17 -19.63 -14.10 9.69
CA ALA A 17 -18.77 -12.91 9.69
C ALA A 17 -18.01 -12.70 11.00
N ALA A 18 -18.68 -12.86 12.14
CA ALA A 18 -18.07 -12.70 13.47
C ALA A 18 -16.96 -13.73 13.77
N ARG A 19 -16.98 -14.90 13.10
CA ARG A 19 -15.95 -15.94 13.29
C ARG A 19 -14.70 -15.69 12.47
N VAL A 20 -14.81 -14.88 11.42
CA VAL A 20 -13.73 -14.59 10.47
C VAL A 20 -13.34 -13.11 10.46
N GLU A 21 -13.85 -12.31 11.40
CA GLU A 21 -13.48 -10.89 11.52
C GLU A 21 -11.95 -10.66 11.52
N PRO A 22 -11.14 -11.45 12.27
CA PRO A 22 -9.68 -11.28 12.26
C PRO A 22 -9.02 -11.55 10.90
N LEU A 23 -9.72 -12.17 9.95
CA LEU A 23 -9.24 -12.43 8.60
C LEU A 23 -9.43 -11.22 7.67
N ARG A 24 -10.31 -10.28 8.02
CA ARG A 24 -10.60 -9.10 7.18
C ARG A 24 -9.36 -8.23 6.94
N PRO A 25 -8.51 -7.93 7.94
CA PRO A 25 -7.28 -7.16 7.69
C PRO A 25 -6.21 -7.89 6.85
N ILE A 26 -6.42 -9.16 6.51
CA ILE A 26 -5.43 -10.04 5.88
C ILE A 26 -5.87 -10.43 4.46
N PHE A 27 -7.05 -11.02 4.31
CA PHE A 27 -7.50 -11.66 3.06
C PHE A 27 -8.57 -10.87 2.31
N SER A 28 -8.99 -9.72 2.83
CA SER A 28 -9.87 -8.82 2.06
C SER A 28 -9.06 -8.01 1.05
N GLU A 29 -9.77 -7.28 0.18
CA GLU A 29 -9.14 -6.29 -0.68
C GLU A 29 -8.35 -5.22 0.10
N TYR A 30 -8.84 -4.81 1.28
CA TYR A 30 -8.05 -3.95 2.18
C TYR A 30 -6.75 -4.62 2.62
N GLY A 31 -6.80 -5.91 2.97
CA GLY A 31 -5.62 -6.68 3.37
C GLY A 31 -4.59 -6.80 2.25
N LEU A 32 -5.05 -7.05 1.02
CA LEU A 32 -4.21 -7.08 -0.18
C LEU A 32 -3.54 -5.73 -0.44
N ILE A 33 -4.31 -4.64 -0.45
CA ILE A 33 -3.76 -3.30 -0.69
C ILE A 33 -2.75 -2.93 0.41
N ARG A 34 -3.08 -3.20 1.68
CA ARG A 34 -2.17 -2.97 2.81
C ARG A 34 -0.86 -3.73 2.65
N ALA A 35 -0.92 -4.99 2.24
CA ALA A 35 0.27 -5.81 2.01
C ALA A 35 1.12 -5.25 0.86
N ARG A 36 0.50 -4.83 -0.25
CA ARG A 36 1.22 -4.20 -1.38
C ARG A 36 1.90 -2.90 -0.99
N VAL A 37 1.22 -2.03 -0.25
CA VAL A 37 1.81 -0.80 0.29
C VAL A 37 3.03 -1.11 1.15
N LEU A 38 2.94 -2.14 2.02
CA LEU A 38 4.06 -2.58 2.82
C LEU A 38 5.24 -3.05 1.95
N VAL A 39 4.99 -3.88 0.94
CA VAL A 39 6.03 -4.39 0.03
C VAL A 39 6.73 -3.26 -0.70
N GLU A 40 5.98 -2.34 -1.30
CA GLU A 40 6.54 -1.18 -2.01
C GLU A 40 7.38 -0.27 -1.11
N VAL A 41 6.92 -0.04 0.13
CA VAL A 41 7.71 0.70 1.13
C VAL A 41 9.03 -0.02 1.43
N ARG A 42 8.98 -1.33 1.68
CA ARG A 42 10.19 -2.12 1.95
C ARG A 42 11.11 -2.22 0.75
N TRP A 43 10.55 -2.24 -0.46
CA TRP A 43 11.31 -2.24 -1.69
C TRP A 43 12.11 -0.95 -1.83
N LEU A 44 11.47 0.21 -1.67
CA LEU A 44 12.15 1.50 -1.72
C LEU A 44 13.24 1.63 -0.63
N GLU A 45 12.96 1.17 0.61
CA GLU A 45 13.98 1.11 1.66
C GLU A 45 15.16 0.21 1.25
N SER A 46 14.90 -0.93 0.62
CA SER A 46 15.96 -1.85 0.18
C SER A 46 16.84 -1.25 -0.93
N LEU A 47 16.26 -0.46 -1.83
CA LEU A 47 17.01 0.27 -2.86
C LEU A 47 17.93 1.32 -2.22
N ALA A 48 17.44 2.05 -1.22
CA ALA A 48 18.23 3.02 -0.46
C ALA A 48 19.35 2.35 0.37
N ASP A 49 19.16 1.09 0.76
CA ASP A 49 20.12 0.31 1.55
C ASP A 49 21.21 -0.36 0.69
N GLU A 50 21.11 -0.34 -0.65
CA GLU A 50 22.12 -0.87 -1.57
C GLU A 50 23.07 0.26 -2.04
N PRO A 51 24.33 0.31 -1.56
CA PRO A 51 25.24 1.40 -1.88
C PRO A 51 25.61 1.54 -3.36
N LYS A 52 25.36 0.51 -4.19
CA LYS A 52 25.60 0.55 -5.64
C LYS A 52 24.52 1.29 -6.42
N ILE A 53 23.34 1.53 -5.83
CA ILE A 53 22.24 2.28 -6.46
C ILE A 53 22.36 3.74 -6.01
N ALA A 54 23.30 4.48 -6.60
CA ALA A 54 23.63 5.84 -6.18
C ALA A 54 22.47 6.84 -6.42
N GLU A 55 21.54 6.51 -7.31
CA GLU A 55 20.33 7.28 -7.59
C GLU A 55 19.32 7.26 -6.43
N VAL A 56 19.41 6.28 -5.53
CA VAL A 56 18.60 6.19 -4.30
C VAL A 56 19.54 6.20 -3.10
N PRO A 57 19.93 7.38 -2.58
CA PRO A 57 20.85 7.45 -1.45
C PRO A 57 20.22 6.89 -0.18
N ALA A 58 21.07 6.45 0.76
CA ALA A 58 20.63 5.93 2.04
C ALA A 58 19.76 6.96 2.79
N PHE A 59 18.57 6.51 3.21
CA PHE A 59 17.62 7.38 3.87
C PHE A 59 18.02 7.74 5.30
N SER A 60 17.73 8.97 5.67
CA SER A 60 17.73 9.48 7.03
C SER A 60 16.74 8.70 7.91
N GLU A 61 16.96 8.73 9.22
CA GLU A 61 16.06 8.09 10.17
C GLU A 61 14.65 8.71 10.14
N GLU A 62 14.53 9.98 9.76
CA GLU A 62 13.25 10.67 9.63
C GLU A 62 12.48 10.18 8.39
N ALA A 63 13.14 10.11 7.23
CA ALA A 63 12.56 9.54 6.02
C ALA A 63 12.12 8.09 6.22
N ARG A 64 12.95 7.25 6.86
CA ARG A 64 12.57 5.87 7.21
C ARG A 64 11.38 5.82 8.15
N ARG A 65 11.32 6.70 9.16
CA ARG A 65 10.18 6.76 10.08
C ARG A 65 8.89 7.12 9.36
N SER A 66 8.94 8.07 8.43
CA SER A 66 7.80 8.43 7.60
C SER A 66 7.32 7.26 6.74
N LEU A 67 8.23 6.56 6.08
CA LEU A 67 7.92 5.36 5.28
C LEU A 67 7.28 4.25 6.12
N ARG A 68 7.89 3.91 7.26
CA ARG A 68 7.34 2.91 8.19
C ARG A 68 5.94 3.28 8.67
N ARG A 69 5.72 4.55 8.97
CA ARG A 69 4.41 5.06 9.41
C ARG A 69 3.33 4.85 8.34
N ILE A 70 3.64 5.04 7.06
CA ILE A 70 2.69 4.79 5.96
C ILE A 70 2.20 3.33 5.97
N ALA A 71 3.10 2.38 6.20
CA ALA A 71 2.77 0.95 6.22
C ALA A 71 2.10 0.50 7.55
N GLU A 72 2.55 1.03 8.69
CA GLU A 72 2.05 0.64 10.03
C GLU A 72 0.68 1.25 10.34
N GLU A 73 0.44 2.50 9.93
CA GLU A 73 -0.81 3.23 10.19
C GLU A 73 -1.79 3.16 9.00
N PHE A 74 -1.57 2.26 8.04
CA PHE A 74 -2.41 2.14 6.85
C PHE A 74 -3.89 1.87 7.20
N SER A 75 -4.78 2.78 6.78
CA SER A 75 -6.17 2.81 7.19
C SER A 75 -7.17 2.45 6.08
N VAL A 76 -8.44 2.26 6.43
CA VAL A 76 -9.51 2.04 5.44
C VAL A 76 -9.64 3.23 4.48
N VAL A 77 -9.44 4.46 4.98
CA VAL A 77 -9.46 5.69 4.16
C VAL A 77 -8.33 5.67 3.12
N ASP A 78 -7.17 5.13 3.49
CA ASP A 78 -6.05 4.97 2.57
C ASP A 78 -6.36 3.94 1.48
N ALA A 79 -6.96 2.80 1.84
CA ALA A 79 -7.41 1.82 0.86
C ALA A 79 -8.48 2.41 -0.09
N GLU A 80 -9.42 3.19 0.43
CA GLU A 80 -10.39 3.93 -0.39
C GLU A 80 -9.70 4.91 -1.35
N ARG A 81 -8.63 5.58 -0.90
CA ARG A 81 -7.83 6.46 -1.77
C ARG A 81 -7.14 5.67 -2.88
N VAL A 82 -6.54 4.52 -2.58
CA VAL A 82 -5.96 3.63 -3.60
C VAL A 82 -7.04 3.21 -4.61
N LYS A 83 -8.21 2.77 -4.16
CA LYS A 83 -9.33 2.42 -5.06
C LYS A 83 -9.82 3.60 -5.89
N ALA A 84 -9.76 4.83 -5.38
CA ALA A 84 -10.12 6.02 -6.14
C ALA A 84 -9.11 6.30 -7.27
N ILE A 85 -7.81 6.11 -7.01
CA ILE A 85 -6.76 6.22 -8.02
C ILE A 85 -6.90 5.12 -9.07
N GLU A 86 -7.18 3.89 -8.62
CA GLU A 86 -7.35 2.72 -9.51
C GLU A 86 -8.45 2.90 -10.55
N ARG A 87 -9.52 3.64 -10.23
CA ARG A 87 -10.57 3.97 -11.22
C ARG A 87 -10.04 4.76 -12.42
N THR A 88 -8.95 5.49 -12.25
CA THR A 88 -8.30 6.25 -13.31
C THR A 88 -7.20 5.44 -14.00
N THR A 89 -6.40 4.69 -13.24
CA THR A 89 -5.28 3.91 -13.79
C THR A 89 -5.72 2.58 -14.42
N ASN A 90 -6.86 2.04 -13.99
CA ASN A 90 -7.35 0.70 -14.28
C ASN A 90 -6.32 -0.40 -13.94
N HIS A 91 -5.45 -0.14 -12.95
CA HIS A 91 -4.40 -1.05 -12.49
C HIS A 91 -4.12 -0.80 -11.01
N ASP A 92 -4.20 -1.87 -10.20
CA ASP A 92 -4.10 -1.86 -8.74
C ASP A 92 -2.70 -1.53 -8.20
N VAL A 93 -1.64 -2.16 -8.71
CA VAL A 93 -0.25 -1.86 -8.33
C VAL A 93 0.12 -0.43 -8.71
N LYS A 94 -0.25 0.00 -9.93
CA LYS A 94 -0.04 1.39 -10.34
C LYS A 94 -0.74 2.39 -9.42
N ALA A 95 -1.91 2.04 -8.90
CA ALA A 95 -2.63 2.88 -7.94
C ALA A 95 -1.91 2.98 -6.59
N VAL A 96 -1.26 1.90 -6.13
CA VAL A 96 -0.39 1.92 -4.94
C VAL A 96 0.82 2.82 -5.17
N GLU A 97 1.47 2.76 -6.34
CA GLU A 97 2.59 3.66 -6.67
C GLU A 97 2.19 5.14 -6.53
N TYR A 98 1.08 5.54 -7.17
CA TYR A 98 0.58 6.91 -7.09
C TYR A 98 0.18 7.30 -5.67
N PHE A 99 -0.44 6.39 -4.91
CA PHE A 99 -0.76 6.63 -3.50
C PHE A 99 0.50 6.90 -2.68
N LEU A 100 1.58 6.15 -2.88
CA LEU A 100 2.84 6.38 -2.19
C LEU A 100 3.47 7.71 -2.57
N LYS A 101 3.42 8.10 -3.86
CA LYS A 101 3.85 9.44 -4.30
C LYS A 101 3.09 10.55 -3.58
N GLU A 102 1.78 10.41 -3.39
CA GLU A 102 0.98 11.36 -2.60
C GLU A 102 1.37 11.38 -1.11
N LYS A 103 1.69 10.23 -0.52
CA LYS A 103 2.02 10.12 0.91
C LYS A 103 3.39 10.70 1.26
N VAL A 104 4.34 10.66 0.34
CA VAL A 104 5.69 11.21 0.55
C VAL A 104 5.83 12.66 0.08
N ALA A 105 4.78 13.24 -0.51
CA ALA A 105 4.78 14.63 -0.91
C ALA A 105 5.07 15.57 0.28
N GLY A 106 5.88 16.60 0.05
CA GLY A 106 6.40 17.51 1.06
C GLY A 106 7.61 17.00 1.84
N GLN A 107 8.15 15.82 1.52
CA GLN A 107 9.37 15.27 2.10
C GLN A 107 10.47 15.24 1.02
N PRO A 108 11.32 16.29 0.90
CA PRO A 108 12.22 16.45 -0.25
C PRO A 108 13.13 15.25 -0.53
N GLU A 109 13.59 14.58 0.53
CA GLU A 109 14.42 13.38 0.45
C GLU A 109 13.70 12.21 -0.24
N LEU A 110 12.43 11.97 0.10
CA LEU A 110 11.63 10.89 -0.49
C LEU A 110 11.06 11.30 -1.85
N GLU A 111 10.66 12.56 -2.01
CA GLU A 111 10.16 13.10 -3.28
C GLU A 111 11.18 12.94 -4.42
N ALA A 112 12.46 13.16 -4.12
CA ALA A 112 13.54 13.05 -5.09
C ALA A 112 13.70 11.66 -5.72
N VAL A 113 13.18 10.61 -5.06
CA VAL A 113 13.32 9.21 -5.48
C VAL A 113 11.97 8.54 -5.76
N THR A 114 10.88 9.30 -5.87
CA THR A 114 9.54 8.76 -6.11
C THR A 114 9.39 7.94 -7.40
N GLU A 115 10.23 8.18 -8.41
CA GLU A 115 10.26 7.37 -9.63
C GLU A 115 10.96 6.01 -9.46
N PHE A 116 11.55 5.75 -8.28
CA PHE A 116 12.08 4.43 -7.91
C PHE A 116 11.07 3.57 -7.13
N ILE A 117 9.88 4.08 -6.84
CA ILE A 117 8.77 3.26 -6.34
C ILE A 117 8.42 2.26 -7.45
N HIS A 118 8.31 0.97 -7.10
CA HIS A 118 8.14 -0.14 -8.04
C HIS A 118 9.27 -0.31 -9.08
N PHE A 119 10.48 0.21 -8.82
CA PHE A 119 11.59 0.12 -9.78
C PHE A 119 11.96 -1.33 -10.10
N ALA A 120 11.91 -1.66 -11.40
CA ALA A 120 12.25 -2.97 -11.96
C ALA A 120 11.40 -4.16 -11.46
N CYS A 121 10.33 -3.91 -10.71
CA CYS A 121 9.36 -4.92 -10.32
C CYS A 121 8.37 -5.20 -11.45
N THR A 122 7.75 -6.38 -11.39
CA THR A 122 6.47 -6.66 -12.04
C THR A 122 5.36 -6.68 -10.99
N SER A 123 4.10 -6.61 -11.42
CA SER A 123 2.93 -6.58 -10.53
C SER A 123 2.79 -7.82 -9.61
N GLU A 124 3.51 -8.90 -9.92
CA GLU A 124 3.50 -10.17 -9.16
C GLU A 124 4.69 -10.30 -8.18
N ASP A 125 5.64 -9.36 -8.21
CA ASP A 125 6.72 -9.29 -7.20
C ASP A 125 6.19 -8.69 -5.88
#